data_AF-D8T420-F1
#
_entry.id   AF-D8T420-F1
#
_cell.length_a   1.000
_cell.length_b   1.000
_cell.length_c   1.000
_cell.angle_alpha   90.00
_cell.angle_beta   90.00
_cell.angle_gamma   90.00
#
_symmetry.space_group_name_H-M   'P 1'
#
loop_
_entity.id
_entity.type
_entity.pdbx_description
1 polymer ?
#
loop_
_entity_poly.entity_id
_entity_poly.type
_entity_poly.pdbx_seq_one_letter_code
_entity_poly.pdbx_strand_id
1 'polypeptide(L)'
;MSMSSSIPLPNRTYAPLQLDLSSANENGVFGQITVKNRRLSIVQPKDEDQVLDMYIGQEKDPYWCRVWPSSMALAEEIFCHPELVAHRKVCDLGAGLGLAGLAAAFAGAKEVVLLDQEPLALLCSLLSFHANFPGITTNVASFGELLGSSLDGLLAKASSEAPEAPKTPVLVTAELFDWTEDRDLSRYEFDTVLACDLLYMKSSPARLAKIAPQLLKK
;
A
#
# COMPACT_ATOMS: atom_id res chain seq x y z
N MET A 1 20.75 28.46 -3.90
CA MET A 1 20.70 27.73 -2.61
C MET A 1 19.51 26.80 -2.67
N SER A 2 19.70 25.56 -3.13
CA SER A 2 18.68 24.53 -3.14
C SER A 2 19.16 23.46 -2.16
N MET A 3 18.56 23.43 -0.97
CA MET A 3 18.83 22.39 0.02
C MET A 3 17.96 21.19 -0.32
N SER A 4 18.53 20.26 -1.08
CA SER A 4 18.05 18.88 -1.18
C SER A 4 18.32 18.20 0.15
N SER A 5 17.34 18.20 1.05
CA SER A 5 17.37 17.37 2.25
C SER A 5 16.98 15.94 1.87
N SER A 6 17.95 15.15 1.43
CA SER A 6 17.83 13.70 1.31
C SER A 6 17.66 13.13 2.72
N ILE A 7 16.49 12.58 3.03
CA ILE A 7 16.25 11.88 4.30
C ILE A 7 17.06 10.57 4.23
N PRO A 8 18.06 10.35 5.11
CA PRO A 8 18.81 9.10 5.11
C PRO A 8 17.87 7.97 5.56
N LEU A 9 17.73 6.93 4.72
CA LEU A 9 17.05 5.71 5.13
C LEU A 9 17.88 5.02 6.23
N PRO A 10 17.27 4.55 7.34
CA PRO A 10 18.00 3.83 8.38
C PRO A 10 18.63 2.55 7.80
N ASN A 11 19.86 2.25 8.22
CA ASN A 11 20.68 1.08 7.88
C ASN A 11 20.01 -0.26 8.23
N ARG A 12 18.90 -0.62 7.58
CA ARG A 12 18.37 -1.98 7.58
C ARG A 12 18.84 -2.64 6.29
N THR A 13 19.89 -3.45 6.42
CA THR A 13 20.37 -4.31 5.33
C THR A 13 19.33 -5.43 5.15
N TYR A 14 18.25 -5.13 4.44
CA TYR A 14 17.36 -6.18 3.97
C TYR A 14 18.17 -7.04 3.00
N ALA A 15 18.25 -8.35 3.21
CA ALA A 15 18.64 -9.24 2.13
C ALA A 15 17.73 -8.90 0.93
N PRO A 16 18.26 -8.67 -0.28
CA PRO A 16 17.45 -8.25 -1.39
C PRO A 16 16.38 -9.32 -1.60
N LEU A 17 15.12 -8.97 -1.31
CA LEU A 17 13.99 -9.77 -1.70
C LEU A 17 14.00 -9.78 -3.23
N GLN A 18 14.61 -10.78 -3.83
CA GLN A 18 14.15 -11.24 -5.13
C GLN A 18 12.77 -11.81 -4.83
N LEU A 19 11.72 -11.00 -4.98
CA LEU A 19 10.37 -11.53 -5.12
C LEU A 19 10.50 -12.64 -6.16
N ASP A 20 10.31 -13.90 -5.73
CA ASP A 20 10.40 -15.05 -6.62
C ASP A 20 9.19 -15.05 -7.55
N LEU A 21 9.29 -14.20 -8.57
CA LEU A 21 8.31 -14.02 -9.64
C LEU A 21 8.35 -15.20 -10.61
N SER A 22 9.18 -16.23 -10.39
CA SER A 22 9.19 -17.43 -11.24
C SER A 22 7.86 -18.20 -11.19
N SER A 23 7.10 -17.98 -10.10
CA SER A 23 5.76 -18.53 -9.90
C SER A 23 4.65 -17.49 -9.91
N ALA A 24 5.00 -16.22 -10.08
CA ALA A 24 4.02 -15.26 -10.52
C ALA A 24 3.49 -15.76 -11.88
N ASN A 25 2.21 -15.53 -12.15
CA ASN A 25 1.78 -15.61 -13.54
C ASN A 25 2.63 -14.62 -14.38
N GLU A 26 2.53 -14.70 -15.70
CA GLU A 26 3.26 -13.83 -16.63
C GLU A 26 3.17 -12.31 -16.32
N ASN A 27 2.25 -11.92 -15.42
CA ASN A 27 1.91 -10.57 -15.01
C ASN A 27 2.41 -10.15 -13.61
N GLY A 28 3.18 -10.97 -12.88
CA GLY A 28 3.74 -10.57 -11.56
C GLY A 28 2.73 -10.60 -10.40
N VAL A 29 1.55 -11.21 -10.59
CA VAL A 29 0.46 -11.29 -9.59
C VAL A 29 0.54 -12.60 -8.81
N PHE A 30 0.47 -12.53 -7.47
CA PHE A 30 0.53 -13.69 -6.57
C PHE A 30 -0.81 -14.03 -5.88
N GLY A 31 -1.92 -13.48 -6.38
CA GLY A 31 -3.26 -13.86 -5.92
C GLY A 31 -4.37 -13.05 -6.59
N GLN A 32 -5.51 -13.69 -6.83
CA GLN A 32 -6.76 -13.00 -7.13
C GLN A 32 -7.67 -13.11 -5.93
N ILE A 33 -8.18 -11.97 -5.47
CA ILE A 33 -9.12 -11.89 -4.36
C ILE A 33 -10.44 -11.36 -4.91
N THR A 34 -11.55 -11.96 -4.46
CA THR A 34 -12.88 -11.47 -4.81
C THR A 34 -13.50 -10.81 -3.59
N VAL A 35 -13.91 -9.55 -3.74
CA VAL A 35 -14.63 -8.77 -2.73
C VAL A 35 -15.92 -8.28 -3.37
N LYS A 36 -17.07 -8.62 -2.80
CA LYS A 36 -18.40 -8.17 -3.28
C LYS A 36 -18.60 -8.29 -4.80
N ASN A 37 -18.18 -9.43 -5.37
CA ASN A 37 -18.22 -9.75 -6.82
C ASN A 37 -17.23 -8.97 -7.72
N ARG A 38 -16.32 -8.18 -7.15
CA ARG A 38 -15.21 -7.58 -7.88
C ARG A 38 -13.96 -8.41 -7.65
N ARG A 39 -13.25 -8.71 -8.74
CA ARG A 39 -11.97 -9.44 -8.71
C ARG A 39 -10.83 -8.45 -8.72
N LEU A 40 -9.96 -8.52 -7.72
CA LEU A 40 -8.79 -7.68 -7.55
C LEU A 40 -7.53 -8.54 -7.64
N SER A 41 -6.55 -8.06 -8.39
CA SER A 41 -5.21 -8.65 -8.45
C SER A 41 -4.38 -8.12 -7.27
N ILE A 42 -3.89 -9.00 -6.41
CA ILE A 42 -3.02 -8.63 -5.28
C ILE A 42 -1.65 -9.26 -5.50
N VAL A 43 -0.63 -8.42 -5.41
CA VAL A 43 0.77 -8.82 -5.37
C VAL A 43 1.14 -8.99 -3.91
N GLN A 44 1.63 -10.17 -3.56
CA GLN A 44 2.02 -10.54 -2.21
C GLN A 44 3.16 -11.56 -2.28
N PRO A 45 3.91 -11.78 -1.19
CA PRO A 45 4.86 -12.87 -1.12
C PRO A 45 4.19 -14.22 -1.38
N LYS A 46 4.87 -15.12 -2.09
CA LYS A 46 4.38 -16.48 -2.36
C LYS A 46 4.35 -17.35 -1.10
N ASP A 47 5.27 -17.08 -0.20
CA ASP A 47 5.56 -17.92 0.97
C ASP A 47 5.73 -17.02 2.19
N GLU A 48 4.78 -17.13 3.13
CA GLU A 48 4.83 -16.38 4.40
C GLU A 48 6.03 -16.79 5.24
N ASP A 49 6.44 -18.07 5.19
CA ASP A 49 7.57 -18.58 5.99
C ASP A 49 8.89 -17.95 5.55
N GLN A 50 9.09 -17.75 4.25
CA GLN A 50 10.25 -17.02 3.73
C GLN A 50 10.27 -15.58 4.20
N VAL A 51 9.10 -14.94 4.33
CA VAL A 51 9.03 -13.58 4.86
C VAL A 51 9.37 -13.61 6.35
N LEU A 52 8.81 -14.54 7.12
CA LEU A 52 9.10 -14.72 8.54
C LEU A 52 10.59 -14.93 8.81
N ASP A 53 11.27 -15.72 7.96
CA ASP A 53 12.71 -15.97 8.06
C ASP A 53 13.55 -14.69 8.00
N MET A 54 13.12 -13.68 7.23
CA MET A 54 13.81 -12.38 7.16
C MET A 54 13.72 -11.57 8.46
N TYR A 55 12.71 -11.85 9.28
CA TYR A 55 12.47 -11.17 10.55
C TYR A 55 12.96 -11.99 11.74
N ILE A 56 13.62 -13.13 11.52
CA ILE A 56 14.30 -13.88 12.58
C ILE A 56 15.32 -12.96 13.27
N GLY A 57 15.19 -12.82 14.59
CA GLY A 57 16.04 -11.96 15.40
C GLY A 57 15.67 -10.47 15.39
N GLN A 58 14.57 -10.09 14.73
CA GLN A 58 13.98 -8.76 14.82
C GLN A 58 12.86 -8.70 15.86
N GLU A 59 12.57 -7.51 16.38
CA GLU A 59 11.47 -7.30 17.36
C GLU A 59 10.08 -7.20 16.71
N LYS A 60 9.99 -7.08 15.37
CA LYS A 60 8.73 -6.85 14.64
C LYS A 60 8.41 -8.05 13.75
N ASP A 61 7.19 -8.56 13.81
CA ASP A 61 6.68 -9.59 12.89
C ASP A 61 6.20 -8.96 11.56
N PRO A 62 6.36 -9.64 10.42
CA PRO A 62 5.93 -9.14 9.11
C PRO A 62 4.43 -9.30 8.87
N TYR A 63 3.60 -8.63 9.68
CA TYR A 63 2.14 -8.70 9.54
C TYR A 63 1.62 -8.24 8.17
N TRP A 64 2.43 -7.53 7.37
CA TRP A 64 2.08 -7.04 6.04
C TRP A 64 2.04 -8.13 4.95
N CYS A 65 2.58 -9.33 5.18
CA CYS A 65 2.79 -10.32 4.11
C CYS A 65 1.53 -11.00 3.57
N ARG A 66 0.37 -10.76 4.20
CA ARG A 66 -0.92 -11.33 3.79
C ARG A 66 -2.06 -10.31 3.90
N VAL A 67 -3.14 -10.58 3.18
CA VAL A 67 -4.37 -9.80 3.30
C VAL A 67 -5.12 -10.17 4.58
N TRP A 68 -5.45 -9.17 5.39
CA TRP A 68 -6.20 -9.37 6.63
C TRP A 68 -7.71 -9.36 6.39
N PRO A 69 -8.49 -10.17 7.15
CA PRO A 69 -9.96 -10.18 7.05
C PRO A 69 -10.60 -8.80 7.28
N SER A 70 -10.00 -7.96 8.13
CA SER A 70 -10.45 -6.59 8.37
C SER A 70 -10.33 -5.71 7.11
N SER A 71 -9.27 -5.89 6.32
CA SER A 71 -9.09 -5.19 5.05
C SER A 71 -10.10 -5.65 3.99
N MET A 72 -10.43 -6.96 3.97
CA MET A 72 -11.51 -7.49 3.15
C MET A 72 -12.87 -6.88 3.49
N ALA A 73 -13.19 -6.81 4.79
CA ALA A 73 -14.44 -6.23 5.26
C ALA A 73 -14.52 -4.72 4.94
N LEU A 74 -13.43 -3.96 5.11
CA LEU A 74 -13.41 -2.54 4.75
C LEU A 74 -13.53 -2.33 3.24
N ALA A 75 -12.87 -3.16 2.43
CA ALA A 75 -13.01 -3.10 0.98
C ALA A 75 -14.46 -3.39 0.53
N GLU A 76 -15.12 -4.36 1.15
CA GLU A 76 -16.53 -4.64 0.91
C GLU A 76 -17.41 -3.44 1.30
N GLU A 77 -17.16 -2.84 2.47
CA GLU A 77 -17.87 -1.64 2.93
C GLU A 77 -17.71 -0.48 1.94
N ILE A 78 -16.50 -0.22 1.45
CA ILE A 78 -16.24 0.80 0.42
C ILE A 78 -17.00 0.49 -0.88
N PHE A 79 -17.08 -0.77 -1.30
CA PHE A 79 -17.87 -1.15 -2.48
C PHE A 79 -19.40 -1.11 -2.23
N CYS A 80 -19.85 -1.16 -0.98
CA CYS A 80 -21.22 -0.86 -0.59
C CYS A 80 -21.51 0.63 -0.58
N HIS A 81 -20.53 1.42 -0.18
CA HIS A 81 -20.68 2.83 0.14
C HIS A 81 -19.58 3.65 -0.54
N PRO A 82 -19.54 3.72 -1.89
CA PRO A 82 -18.49 4.43 -2.61
C PRO A 82 -18.42 5.92 -2.23
N GLU A 83 -19.52 6.53 -1.77
CA GLU A 83 -19.60 7.91 -1.28
C GLU A 83 -18.65 8.22 -0.11
N LEU A 84 -18.19 7.19 0.60
CA LEU A 84 -17.19 7.31 1.66
C LEU A 84 -15.83 7.82 1.13
N VAL A 85 -15.53 7.54 -0.14
CA VAL A 85 -14.20 7.75 -0.75
C VAL A 85 -14.23 8.39 -2.14
N ALA A 86 -15.38 8.38 -2.83
CA ALA A 86 -15.51 8.92 -4.17
C ALA A 86 -15.14 10.41 -4.22
N HIS A 87 -14.28 10.78 -5.16
CA HIS A 87 -13.74 12.14 -5.36
C HIS A 87 -12.92 12.70 -4.19
N ARG A 88 -12.55 11.85 -3.23
CA ARG A 88 -11.79 12.22 -2.03
C ARG A 88 -10.31 11.90 -2.19
N LYS A 89 -9.47 12.67 -1.50
CA LYS A 89 -8.08 12.35 -1.24
C LYS A 89 -8.04 11.43 -0.02
N VAL A 90 -7.68 10.18 -0.23
CA VAL A 90 -7.79 9.10 0.75
C VAL A 90 -6.40 8.68 1.22
N CYS A 91 -6.24 8.52 2.52
CA CYS A 91 -5.08 7.87 3.12
C CYS A 91 -5.42 6.40 3.42
N ASP A 92 -4.56 5.47 3.04
CA ASP A 92 -4.56 4.10 3.55
C ASP A 92 -3.42 3.98 4.58
N LEU A 93 -3.78 4.06 5.87
CA LEU A 93 -2.82 4.07 6.98
C LEU A 93 -2.47 2.63 7.37
N GLY A 94 -1.17 2.32 7.39
CA GLY A 94 -0.70 0.94 7.54
C GLY A 94 -1.20 0.07 6.39
N ALA A 95 -0.96 0.53 5.16
CA ALA A 95 -1.58 0.01 3.96
C ALA A 95 -1.31 -1.49 3.72
N GLY A 96 -0.21 -2.04 4.22
CA GLY A 96 0.19 -3.42 3.96
C GLY A 96 0.24 -3.69 2.46
N LEU A 97 -0.53 -4.69 1.99
CA LEU A 97 -0.66 -5.04 0.57
C LEU A 97 -1.59 -4.11 -0.23
N GLY A 98 -2.19 -3.08 0.41
CA GLY A 98 -2.92 -2.00 -0.26
C GLY A 98 -4.36 -2.30 -0.67
N LEU A 99 -4.99 -3.35 -0.14
CA LEU A 99 -6.34 -3.74 -0.55
C LEU A 99 -7.40 -2.66 -0.27
N ALA A 100 -7.34 -1.98 0.87
CA ALA A 100 -8.31 -0.93 1.21
C ALA A 100 -8.15 0.30 0.29
N GLY A 101 -6.91 0.73 0.03
CA GLY A 101 -6.59 1.76 -0.94
C GLY A 101 -7.03 1.38 -2.36
N LEU A 102 -6.82 0.13 -2.79
CA LEU A 102 -7.31 -0.37 -4.08
C LEU A 102 -8.82 -0.27 -4.20
N ALA A 103 -9.54 -0.69 -3.14
CA ALA A 103 -10.99 -0.56 -3.10
C ALA A 103 -11.43 0.91 -3.22
N ALA A 104 -10.73 1.83 -2.54
CA ALA A 104 -10.99 3.26 -2.65
C ALA A 104 -10.77 3.80 -4.07
N ALA A 105 -9.69 3.38 -4.74
CA ALA A 105 -9.44 3.74 -6.13
C ALA A 105 -10.53 3.22 -7.07
N PHE A 106 -10.93 1.95 -6.94
CA PHE A 106 -12.05 1.38 -7.70
C PHE A 106 -13.39 2.08 -7.43
N ALA A 107 -13.59 2.56 -6.20
CA ALA A 107 -14.78 3.33 -5.80
C ALA A 107 -14.74 4.81 -6.22
N GLY A 108 -13.70 5.25 -6.92
CA GLY A 108 -13.62 6.58 -7.54
C GLY A 108 -12.93 7.64 -6.69
N ALA A 109 -12.07 7.27 -5.75
CA ALA A 109 -11.18 8.22 -5.09
C ALA A 109 -10.36 9.01 -6.13
N LYS A 110 -10.13 10.31 -5.87
CA LYS A 110 -9.31 11.15 -6.77
C LYS A 110 -7.82 10.91 -6.58
N GLU A 111 -7.43 10.64 -5.34
CA GLU A 111 -6.05 10.43 -4.91
C GLU A 111 -6.05 9.42 -3.78
N VAL A 112 -5.17 8.44 -3.85
CA VAL A 112 -4.92 7.46 -2.77
C VAL A 112 -3.45 7.54 -2.39
N VAL A 113 -3.19 7.76 -1.09
CA VAL A 113 -1.84 7.79 -0.52
C VAL A 113 -1.69 6.59 0.42
N LEU A 114 -0.75 5.72 0.07
CA LEU A 114 -0.43 4.50 0.83
C LEU A 114 0.65 4.84 1.85
N LEU A 115 0.35 4.68 3.13
CA LEU A 115 1.29 4.93 4.23
C LEU A 115 1.61 3.62 4.93
N ASP A 116 2.88 3.21 4.94
CA ASP A 116 3.32 2.03 5.69
C ASP A 116 4.78 2.20 6.14
N GLN A 117 5.16 1.53 7.23
CA GLN A 117 6.53 1.53 7.72
C GLN A 117 7.42 0.56 6.91
N GLU A 118 6.81 -0.47 6.30
CA GLU A 118 7.53 -1.54 5.62
C GLU A 118 7.66 -1.26 4.10
N PRO A 119 8.89 -1.06 3.57
CA PRO A 119 9.10 -0.74 2.16
C PRO A 119 8.58 -1.82 1.20
N LEU A 120 8.74 -3.09 1.57
CA LEU A 120 8.31 -4.23 0.74
C LEU A 120 6.78 -4.32 0.66
N ALA A 121 6.07 -3.91 1.71
CA ALA A 121 4.61 -3.83 1.71
C ALA A 121 4.12 -2.78 0.70
N LEU A 122 4.71 -1.57 0.74
CA LEU A 122 4.38 -0.49 -0.19
C LEU A 122 4.68 -0.85 -1.64
N LEU A 123 5.77 -1.58 -1.89
CA LEU A 123 6.06 -2.11 -3.22
C LEU A 123 4.98 -3.07 -3.71
N CYS A 124 4.62 -4.06 -2.88
CA CYS A 124 3.57 -5.02 -3.22
C CYS A 124 2.25 -4.31 -3.49
N SER A 125 1.89 -3.31 -2.67
CA SER A 125 0.73 -2.47 -2.89
C SER A 125 0.78 -1.75 -4.24
N LEU A 126 1.87 -1.03 -4.55
CA LEU A 126 2.02 -0.31 -5.83
C LEU A 126 1.94 -1.23 -7.05
N LEU A 127 2.55 -2.42 -6.98
CA LEU A 127 2.44 -3.42 -8.04
C LEU A 127 1.00 -3.94 -8.18
N SER A 128 0.28 -4.10 -7.08
CA SER A 128 -1.14 -4.44 -7.09
C SER A 128 -1.96 -3.33 -7.77
N PHE A 129 -1.68 -2.06 -7.49
CA PHE A 129 -2.32 -0.94 -8.20
C PHE A 129 -2.05 -0.99 -9.70
N HIS A 130 -0.81 -1.25 -10.11
CA HIS A 130 -0.48 -1.37 -11.52
C HIS A 130 -1.21 -2.54 -12.20
N ALA A 131 -1.31 -3.69 -11.51
CA ALA A 131 -2.01 -4.87 -12.01
C ALA A 131 -3.53 -4.69 -12.18
N ASN A 132 -4.12 -3.73 -11.47
CA ASN A 132 -5.56 -3.43 -11.56
C ASN A 132 -5.85 -2.20 -12.43
N PHE A 133 -4.90 -1.27 -12.57
CA PHE A 133 -5.07 0.00 -13.27
C PHE A 133 -3.90 0.27 -14.24
N PRO A 134 -3.91 -0.33 -15.44
CA PRO A 134 -2.88 -0.09 -16.45
C PRO A 134 -2.84 1.39 -16.82
N GLY A 135 -1.64 1.97 -16.84
CA GLY A 135 -1.45 3.39 -17.13
C GLY A 135 -1.70 4.34 -15.94
N ILE A 136 -1.88 3.82 -14.72
CA ILE A 136 -1.92 4.64 -13.51
C ILE A 136 -0.60 5.38 -13.30
N THR A 137 -0.68 6.64 -12.88
CA THR A 137 0.50 7.41 -12.49
C THR A 137 0.86 7.10 -11.05
N THR A 138 1.97 6.39 -10.86
CA THR A 138 2.56 6.13 -9.54
C THR A 138 3.78 7.00 -9.31
N ASN A 139 3.84 7.72 -8.20
CA ASN A 139 5.09 8.36 -7.77
C ASN A 139 5.89 7.37 -6.91
N VAL A 140 6.94 6.80 -7.50
CA VAL A 140 7.86 5.84 -6.85
C VAL A 140 9.22 6.44 -6.52
N ALA A 141 9.37 7.77 -6.59
CA ALA A 141 10.66 8.45 -6.46
C ALA A 141 11.41 8.11 -5.15
N SER A 142 10.68 7.74 -4.09
CA SER A 142 11.25 7.32 -2.80
C SER A 142 11.73 5.86 -2.75
N PHE A 143 11.44 5.05 -3.76
CA PHE A 143 11.81 3.62 -3.84
C PHE A 143 12.86 3.31 -4.91
N GLY A 144 13.31 4.30 -5.69
CA GLY A 144 14.25 4.12 -6.79
C GLY A 144 15.59 3.48 -6.40
N GLU A 145 16.07 3.75 -5.18
CA GLU A 145 17.28 3.11 -4.63
C GLU A 145 17.04 1.66 -4.18
N LEU A 146 15.81 1.31 -3.81
CA LEU A 146 15.43 -0.02 -3.32
C LEU A 146 15.15 -1.02 -4.46
N LEU A 147 14.88 -0.53 -5.68
CA LEU A 147 14.31 -1.35 -6.76
C LEU A 147 14.99 -1.29 -8.13
N GLY A 148 15.93 -0.35 -8.33
CA GLY A 148 16.76 -0.29 -9.54
C GLY A 148 16.00 -0.52 -10.86
N SER A 149 16.57 -1.32 -11.75
CA SER A 149 16.02 -1.66 -13.08
C SER A 149 14.92 -2.73 -13.09
N SER A 150 14.57 -3.32 -11.94
CA SER A 150 13.56 -4.40 -11.86
C SER A 150 12.12 -3.87 -11.83
N LEU A 151 11.92 -2.63 -11.37
CA LEU A 151 10.59 -2.03 -11.23
C LEU A 151 9.93 -1.77 -12.59
N ASP A 152 10.66 -1.21 -13.55
CA ASP A 152 10.11 -0.95 -14.90
C ASP A 152 9.69 -2.26 -15.60
N GLY A 153 10.47 -3.33 -15.42
CA GLY A 153 10.15 -4.65 -15.97
C GLY A 153 8.96 -5.34 -15.27
N LEU A 154 8.76 -5.07 -13.98
CA LEU A 154 7.62 -5.55 -13.20
C LEU A 154 6.34 -4.81 -13.55
N LEU A 155 6.40 -3.47 -13.63
CA LEU A 155 5.28 -2.64 -14.05
C LEU A 155 4.86 -2.99 -15.48
N ALA A 156 5.80 -3.10 -16.43
CA ALA A 156 5.48 -3.46 -17.81
C ALA A 156 4.74 -4.79 -17.97
N LYS A 157 4.97 -5.77 -17.08
CA LYS A 157 4.29 -7.08 -17.09
C LYS A 157 2.87 -7.03 -16.52
N ALA A 158 2.61 -6.19 -15.51
CA ALA A 158 1.33 -6.15 -14.83
C ALA A 158 0.20 -5.44 -15.64
N SER A 159 0.51 -4.75 -16.74
CA SER A 159 -0.44 -3.94 -17.53
C SER A 159 -1.36 -4.69 -18.52
N SER A 160 -1.24 -6.01 -18.72
CA SER A 160 -1.82 -6.70 -19.89
C SER A 160 -3.30 -7.14 -19.78
N GLU A 161 -3.87 -7.29 -18.57
CA GLU A 161 -5.21 -7.90 -18.39
C GLU A 161 -6.07 -7.26 -17.28
N ALA A 162 -6.18 -5.93 -17.24
CA ALA A 162 -7.04 -5.30 -16.26
C ALA A 162 -8.53 -5.63 -16.50
N PRO A 163 -9.30 -6.00 -15.44
CA PRO A 163 -10.71 -6.37 -15.60
C PRO A 163 -11.60 -5.21 -16.06
N GLU A 164 -11.19 -3.96 -15.80
CA GLU A 164 -11.87 -2.74 -16.23
C GLU A 164 -10.95 -1.55 -15.92
N ALA A 165 -10.70 -0.67 -16.90
CA ALA A 165 -9.98 0.58 -16.64
C ALA A 165 -10.81 1.47 -15.68
N PRO A 166 -10.17 2.22 -14.78
CA PRO A 166 -10.91 3.09 -13.87
C PRO A 166 -11.60 4.18 -14.70
N LYS A 167 -12.89 4.41 -14.44
CA LYS A 167 -13.70 5.40 -15.18
C LYS A 167 -13.17 6.83 -15.03
N THR A 168 -12.39 7.07 -13.98
CA THR A 168 -11.75 8.34 -13.65
C THR A 168 -10.29 8.10 -13.33
N PRO A 169 -9.36 8.95 -13.82
CA PRO A 169 -7.96 8.89 -13.41
C PRO A 169 -7.84 9.04 -11.89
N VAL A 170 -7.03 8.20 -11.27
CA VAL A 170 -6.70 8.25 -9.84
C VAL A 170 -5.19 8.44 -9.70
N LEU A 171 -4.79 9.40 -8.87
CA LEU A 171 -3.39 9.58 -8.50
C LEU A 171 -3.05 8.63 -7.34
N VAL A 172 -1.98 7.83 -7.48
CA VAL A 172 -1.54 6.93 -6.41
C VAL A 172 -0.11 7.22 -6.03
N THR A 173 0.11 7.42 -4.75
CA THR A 173 1.45 7.62 -4.17
C THR A 173 1.63 6.69 -2.98
N ALA A 174 2.88 6.33 -2.71
CA ALA A 174 3.24 5.56 -1.54
C ALA A 174 4.35 6.29 -0.79
N GLU A 175 4.27 6.28 0.54
CA GLU A 175 5.24 6.95 1.39
C GLU A 175 5.59 6.10 2.61
N LEU A 176 6.89 6.02 2.91
CA LEU A 176 7.36 5.42 4.15
C LEU A 176 6.91 6.23 5.36
N PHE A 177 6.10 5.59 6.19
CA PHE A 177 5.43 6.22 7.30
C PHE A 177 5.28 5.26 8.47
N ASP A 178 6.17 5.38 9.46
CA ASP A 178 5.95 4.78 10.77
C ASP A 178 4.95 5.65 11.55
N TRP A 179 3.70 5.17 11.60
CA TRP A 179 2.63 5.85 12.31
C TRP A 179 2.76 5.75 13.84
N THR A 180 3.69 4.93 14.35
CA THR A 180 3.98 4.80 15.78
C THR A 180 4.94 5.88 16.29
N GLU A 181 5.72 6.52 15.41
CA GLU A 181 6.71 7.55 15.76
C GLU A 181 6.12 8.97 15.76
N ASP A 182 6.51 9.81 16.73
CA ASP A 182 6.16 11.23 16.72
C ASP A 182 6.86 11.96 15.57
N ARG A 183 6.06 12.58 14.70
CA ARG A 183 6.54 13.31 13.53
C ARG A 183 5.56 14.41 13.14
N ASP A 184 6.05 15.37 12.36
CA ASP A 184 5.19 16.45 11.85
C ASP A 184 4.20 15.91 10.83
N LEU A 185 2.91 16.11 11.11
CA LEU A 185 1.80 15.68 10.28
C LEU A 185 1.14 16.85 9.53
N SER A 186 1.63 18.08 9.71
CA SER A 186 1.02 19.30 9.19
C SER A 186 0.93 19.36 7.66
N ARG A 187 1.76 18.58 6.95
CA ARG A 187 1.74 18.47 5.49
C ARG A 187 0.59 17.59 4.94
N TYR A 188 -0.06 16.80 5.80
CA TYR A 188 -1.10 15.87 5.38
C TYR A 188 -2.48 16.50 5.52
N GLU A 189 -3.26 16.35 4.47
CA GLU A 189 -4.58 16.94 4.34
C GLU A 189 -5.49 15.96 3.61
N PHE A 190 -5.90 14.90 4.30
CA PHE A 190 -6.77 13.86 3.75
C PHE A 190 -8.25 14.17 3.98
N ASP A 191 -9.07 13.87 2.97
CA ASP A 191 -10.53 13.93 3.10
C ASP A 191 -11.06 12.70 3.87
N THR A 192 -10.32 11.58 3.85
CA THR A 192 -10.71 10.32 4.49
C THR A 192 -9.46 9.51 4.83
N VAL A 193 -9.45 8.88 6.02
CA VAL A 193 -8.38 7.99 6.48
C VAL A 193 -8.97 6.59 6.66
N LEU A 194 -8.42 5.62 5.94
CA LEU A 194 -8.67 4.19 6.10
C LEU A 194 -7.61 3.63 7.06
N ALA A 195 -8.02 2.75 7.96
CA ALA A 195 -7.13 2.05 8.88
C ALA A 195 -7.66 0.64 9.12
N CYS A 196 -6.94 -0.36 8.64
CA CYS A 196 -7.31 -1.76 8.80
C CYS A 196 -6.44 -2.43 9.86
N ASP A 197 -7.07 -3.09 10.83
CA ASP A 197 -6.41 -3.90 11.86
C ASP A 197 -5.32 -3.23 12.69
N LEU A 198 -5.15 -1.90 12.68
CA LEU A 198 -4.03 -1.26 13.38
C LEU A 198 -4.07 -1.37 14.92
N LEU A 199 -5.06 -2.03 15.51
CA LEU A 199 -5.31 -2.12 16.96
C LEU A 199 -4.66 -3.33 17.65
N TYR A 200 -3.80 -4.09 16.97
CA TYR A 200 -3.17 -5.29 17.53
C TYR A 200 -2.10 -5.02 18.61
N MET A 201 -1.54 -3.81 18.71
CA MET A 201 -0.60 -3.46 19.79
C MET A 201 -1.30 -2.73 20.93
N LYS A 202 -0.83 -2.94 22.16
CA LYS A 202 -1.40 -2.31 23.37
C LYS A 202 -1.42 -0.77 23.30
N SER A 203 -0.44 -0.16 22.64
CA SER A 203 -0.33 1.30 22.46
C SER A 203 -1.14 1.84 21.28
N SER A 204 -1.57 0.98 20.35
CA SER A 204 -2.23 1.38 19.11
C SER A 204 -3.46 2.27 19.30
N PRO A 205 -4.42 1.99 20.21
CA PRO A 205 -5.63 2.79 20.30
C PRO A 205 -5.36 4.26 20.65
N ALA A 206 -4.51 4.49 21.67
CA ALA A 206 -4.13 5.84 22.09
C ALA A 206 -3.36 6.58 20.98
N ARG A 207 -2.51 5.84 20.25
CA ARG A 207 -1.72 6.39 19.16
C ARG A 207 -2.60 6.82 17.99
N LEU A 208 -3.50 5.95 17.53
CA LEU A 208 -4.41 6.25 16.42
C LEU A 208 -5.37 7.39 16.76
N ALA A 209 -5.90 7.44 17.99
CA ALA A 209 -6.72 8.54 18.45
C ALA A 209 -5.99 9.89 18.41
N LYS A 210 -4.66 9.90 18.63
CA LYS A 210 -3.82 11.09 18.52
C LYS A 210 -3.59 11.51 17.06
N ILE A 211 -3.23 10.57 16.18
CA ILE A 211 -2.74 10.91 14.82
C ILE A 211 -3.84 11.02 13.78
N ALA A 212 -4.89 10.19 13.84
CA ALA A 212 -5.91 10.13 12.79
C ALA A 212 -6.61 11.49 12.57
N PRO A 213 -6.99 12.25 13.61
CA PRO A 213 -7.55 13.58 13.42
C PRO A 213 -6.58 14.61 12.81
N GLN A 214 -5.27 14.42 13.00
CA GLN A 214 -4.25 15.33 12.48
C GLN A 214 -3.94 15.10 11.01
N LEU A 215 -4.22 13.89 10.50
CA LEU A 215 -4.08 13.54 9.09
C LEU A 215 -5.24 14.09 8.23
N LEU A 216 -6.38 14.36 8.85
CA LEU A 216 -7.56 14.86 8.16
C LEU A 216 -7.42 16.37 7.90
N LYS A 217 -8.02 16.83 6.80
CA LYS A 217 -8.22 18.26 6.54
C LYS A 217 -8.97 18.91 7.70
N LYS A 218 -8.54 20.12 8.03
CA LYS A 218 -9.14 20.96 9.07
C LYS A 218 -10.27 21.83 8.50
#